data_AF-A0A3D0M745-F1
#
_entry.id   AF-A0A3D0M745-F1
#
_cell.length_a   1.000
_cell.length_b   1.000
_cell.length_c   1.000
_cell.angle_alpha   90.00
_cell.angle_beta   90.00
_cell.angle_gamma   90.00
#
_symmetry.space_group_name_H-M   'P 1'
#
loop_
_entity.id
_entity.type
_entity.pdbx_description
1 polymer ?
#
loop_
_entity_poly.entity_id
_entity_poly.type
_entity_poly.pdbx_seq_one_letter_code
_entity_poly.pdbx_strand_id
1 'polypeptide(L)'
;KGYEYHDYGCYSTESCDYPDFAHAAAKAVASGVCDKGILICGTGIGIGIAANKVKGIRCATCHDCFSAEATRLHNDANMIAMGARVIGPGLALKVIETFLTTPFSGEERHIRRINKIEQIDQ
;
A
#
# COMPACT_ATOMS: atom_id res chain seq x y z
N LYS A 1 -2.08 17.12 5.73
CA LYS A 1 -2.92 17.42 4.54
C LYS A 1 -4.36 17.05 4.87
N GLY A 2 -5.37 17.69 4.27
CA GLY A 2 -6.79 17.48 4.58
C GLY A 2 -7.39 16.21 3.96
N TYR A 3 -6.69 15.08 4.02
CA TYR A 3 -7.26 13.79 3.61
C TYR A 3 -8.11 13.24 4.76
N GLU A 4 -9.32 12.79 4.45
CA GLU A 4 -10.08 11.95 5.36
C GLU A 4 -9.40 10.58 5.46
N TYR A 5 -9.33 10.02 6.67
CA TYR A 5 -8.66 8.75 6.90
C TYR A 5 -9.36 7.94 7.99
N HIS A 6 -9.21 6.63 7.88
CA HIS A 6 -9.53 5.68 8.93
C HIS A 6 -8.23 5.03 9.41
N ASP A 7 -7.96 5.11 10.71
CA ASP A 7 -6.81 4.44 11.31
C ASP A 7 -7.22 3.02 11.71
N TYR A 8 -6.59 2.02 11.09
CA TYR A 8 -6.77 0.60 11.39
C TYR A 8 -5.54 0.02 12.10
N GLY A 9 -4.66 0.85 12.64
CA GLY A 9 -3.42 0.42 13.29
C GLY A 9 -3.60 0.02 14.76
N CYS A 10 -2.48 -0.28 15.41
CA CYS A 10 -2.44 -0.52 16.83
C CYS A 10 -2.42 0.82 17.59
N TYR A 11 -3.35 1.02 18.52
CA TYR A 11 -3.40 2.22 19.38
C TYR A 11 -2.56 2.09 20.66
N SER A 12 -1.75 1.04 20.78
CA SER A 12 -0.83 0.83 21.89
C SER A 12 0.59 0.60 21.39
N THR A 13 1.56 0.62 22.31
CA THR A 13 2.95 0.26 22.05
C THR A 13 3.24 -1.21 22.35
N GLU A 14 2.23 -1.99 22.69
CA GLU A 14 2.40 -3.41 22.98
C GLU A 14 2.74 -4.19 21.71
N SER A 15 3.42 -5.33 21.89
CA SER A 15 3.68 -6.22 20.76
C SER A 15 2.36 -6.71 20.18
N CYS A 16 2.26 -6.67 18.85
CA CYS A 16 1.07 -7.07 18.13
C CYS A 16 1.45 -7.68 16.78
N ASP A 17 0.48 -8.36 16.17
CA ASP A 17 0.67 -9.07 14.93
C ASP A 17 0.22 -8.22 13.74
N TYR A 18 1.19 -7.79 12.93
CA TYR A 18 0.94 -6.95 11.76
C TYR A 18 -0.10 -7.50 10.77
N PRO A 19 -0.33 -8.83 10.60
CA PRO A 19 -1.34 -9.33 9.66
C PRO A 19 -2.75 -8.87 9.98
N ASP A 20 -3.10 -8.71 11.26
CA ASP A 20 -4.47 -8.34 11.68
C ASP A 20 -4.83 -6.93 11.17
N PHE A 21 -3.92 -5.98 11.38
CA PHE A 21 -4.08 -4.60 10.93
C PHE A 21 -3.97 -4.48 9.41
N ALA A 22 -3.06 -5.24 8.79
CA ALA A 22 -2.95 -5.31 7.33
C ALA A 22 -4.26 -5.74 6.69
N HIS A 23 -4.87 -6.81 7.22
CA HIS A 23 -6.11 -7.38 6.70
C HIS A 23 -7.30 -6.44 6.88
N ALA A 24 -7.40 -5.76 8.02
CA ALA A 24 -8.45 -4.77 8.28
C ALA A 24 -8.38 -3.60 7.28
N ALA A 25 -7.20 -2.98 7.13
CA ALA A 25 -6.99 -1.90 6.18
C ALA A 25 -7.18 -2.34 4.72
N ALA A 26 -6.67 -3.53 4.37
CA ALA A 26 -6.83 -4.11 3.04
C ALA A 26 -8.29 -4.37 2.69
N LYS A 27 -9.11 -4.87 3.63
CA LYS A 27 -10.56 -5.01 3.41
C LYS A 27 -11.26 -3.68 3.20
N ALA A 28 -10.88 -2.64 3.92
CA ALA A 28 -11.45 -1.30 3.74
C ALA A 28 -11.16 -0.76 2.32
N VAL A 29 -9.94 -0.98 1.82
CA VAL A 29 -9.58 -0.60 0.44
C VAL A 29 -10.31 -1.47 -0.60
N ALA A 30 -10.31 -2.79 -0.42
CA ALA A 30 -10.93 -3.72 -1.36
C ALA A 30 -12.46 -3.55 -1.45
N SER A 31 -13.11 -3.10 -0.38
CA SER A 31 -14.56 -2.83 -0.34
C SER A 31 -14.95 -1.43 -0.80
N GLY A 32 -13.98 -0.54 -1.06
CA GLY A 32 -14.22 0.85 -1.45
C GLY A 32 -14.57 1.79 -0.30
N VAL A 33 -14.42 1.37 0.96
CA VAL A 33 -14.53 2.25 2.13
C VAL A 33 -13.38 3.26 2.15
N CYS A 34 -12.21 2.88 1.63
CA CYS A 34 -11.06 3.77 1.46
C CYS A 34 -10.50 3.65 0.04
N ASP A 35 -10.10 4.76 -0.57
CA ASP A 35 -9.55 4.74 -1.94
C ASP A 35 -8.12 4.17 -2.02
N LYS A 36 -7.36 4.35 -0.94
CA LYS A 36 -5.95 3.99 -0.81
C LYS A 36 -5.62 3.53 0.61
N GLY A 37 -4.60 2.69 0.76
CA GLY A 37 -4.09 2.25 2.06
C GLY A 37 -2.61 2.56 2.26
N ILE A 38 -2.23 2.91 3.48
CA ILE A 38 -0.84 3.11 3.91
C ILE A 38 -0.58 2.17 5.07
N LEU A 39 0.47 1.35 4.96
CA LEU A 39 0.85 0.34 5.95
C LEU A 39 2.28 0.57 6.41
N ILE A 40 2.51 0.49 7.72
CA ILE A 40 3.84 0.67 8.30
C ILE A 40 4.09 -0.45 9.30
N CYS A 41 5.21 -1.15 9.17
CA CYS A 41 5.74 -2.02 10.22
C CYS A 41 7.26 -1.85 10.31
N GLY A 42 7.98 -2.76 10.98
CA GLY A 42 9.43 -2.68 11.08
C GLY A 42 10.12 -2.54 9.72
N THR A 43 9.81 -3.43 8.76
CA THR A 43 10.41 -3.43 7.41
C THR A 43 9.44 -3.04 6.30
N GLY A 44 8.14 -3.08 6.56
CA GLY A 44 7.08 -2.96 5.54
C GLY A 44 6.81 -4.25 4.77
N ILE A 45 7.73 -5.22 4.81
CA ILE A 45 7.66 -6.44 3.99
C ILE A 45 6.52 -7.34 4.44
N GLY A 46 6.50 -7.73 5.72
CA GLY A 46 5.47 -8.66 6.23
C GLY A 46 4.06 -8.08 6.09
N ILE A 47 3.88 -6.81 6.47
CA ILE A 47 2.58 -6.14 6.42
C ILE A 47 2.07 -5.99 4.97
N GLY A 48 2.97 -5.74 4.02
CA GLY A 48 2.64 -5.71 2.59
C GLY A 48 2.30 -7.10 2.02
N ILE A 49 3.02 -8.15 2.44
CA ILE A 49 2.70 -9.54 2.05
C ILE A 49 1.30 -9.92 2.56
N ALA A 50 0.99 -9.60 3.81
CA ALA A 50 -0.32 -9.89 4.40
C ALA A 50 -1.45 -9.15 3.68
N ALA A 51 -1.28 -7.86 3.37
CA ALA A 51 -2.28 -7.07 2.65
C ALA A 51 -2.58 -7.63 1.26
N ASN A 52 -1.56 -8.07 0.52
CA ASN A 52 -1.71 -8.68 -0.81
C ASN A 52 -2.47 -10.02 -0.80
N LYS A 53 -2.73 -10.63 0.38
CA LYS A 53 -3.60 -11.82 0.47
C LYS A 53 -5.08 -11.49 0.41
N VAL A 54 -5.46 -10.20 0.43
CA VAL A 54 -6.83 -9.76 0.22
C VAL A 54 -7.06 -9.53 -1.27
N LYS A 55 -8.08 -10.20 -1.83
CA LYS A 55 -8.45 -10.07 -3.24
C LYS A 55 -8.71 -8.60 -3.62
N GLY A 56 -8.15 -8.18 -4.76
CA GLY A 56 -8.24 -6.82 -5.27
C GLY A 56 -7.21 -5.85 -4.68
N ILE A 57 -6.33 -6.31 -3.79
CA ILE A 57 -5.24 -5.49 -3.26
C ILE A 57 -3.97 -5.67 -4.07
N ARG A 58 -3.37 -4.52 -4.39
CA ARG A 58 -2.05 -4.38 -5.00
C ARG A 58 -1.23 -3.48 -4.08
N CYS A 59 -0.64 -4.10 -3.07
CA CYS A 59 0.22 -3.44 -2.09
C CYS A 59 1.68 -3.52 -2.50
N ALA A 60 2.32 -2.37 -2.65
CA ALA A 60 3.75 -2.28 -2.96
C ALA A 60 4.55 -1.86 -1.72
N THR A 61 5.63 -2.58 -1.41
CA THR A 61 6.58 -2.13 -0.38
C THR A 61 7.61 -1.21 -1.04
N CYS A 62 7.65 0.06 -0.62
CA CYS A 62 8.51 1.08 -1.24
C CYS A 62 9.23 1.91 -0.18
N HIS A 63 10.50 2.22 -0.41
CA HIS A 63 11.31 3.05 0.50
C HIS A 63 11.98 4.23 -0.21
N ASP A 64 11.53 4.56 -1.42
CA ASP A 64 12.04 5.64 -2.25
C ASP A 64 10.92 6.17 -3.18
N CYS A 65 11.08 7.41 -3.65
CA CYS A 65 10.06 8.06 -4.48
C CYS A 65 9.93 7.42 -5.87
N PHE A 66 10.99 6.86 -6.43
CA PHE A 66 10.93 6.22 -7.75
C PHE A 66 10.04 4.99 -7.70
N SER A 67 10.22 4.12 -6.69
CA SER A 67 9.39 2.93 -6.51
C SER A 67 7.92 3.30 -6.23
N ALA A 68 7.68 4.34 -5.44
CA ALA A 68 6.31 4.83 -5.17
C ALA A 68 5.63 5.39 -6.44
N GLU A 69 6.35 6.15 -7.25
CA GLU A 69 5.85 6.67 -8.53
C GLU A 69 5.59 5.53 -9.51
N ALA A 70 6.58 4.65 -9.71
CA ALA A 70 6.51 3.54 -10.65
C ALA A 70 5.38 2.58 -10.27
N THR A 71 5.15 2.32 -8.99
CA THR A 71 4.07 1.41 -8.58
C THR A 71 2.68 1.99 -8.86
N ARG A 72 2.50 3.32 -8.74
CA ARG A 72 1.27 3.99 -9.15
C ARG A 72 1.10 3.97 -10.66
N LEU A 73 2.12 4.36 -11.42
CA LEU A 73 2.07 4.43 -12.88
C LEU A 73 1.86 3.05 -13.53
N HIS A 74 2.54 2.01 -13.04
CA HIS A 74 2.63 0.72 -13.72
C HIS A 74 1.73 -0.36 -13.13
N ASN A 75 1.53 -0.34 -11.81
CA ASN A 75 0.80 -1.41 -11.10
C ASN A 75 -0.56 -0.93 -10.61
N ASP A 76 -0.88 0.36 -10.75
CA ASP A 76 -2.01 1.01 -10.11
C ASP A 76 -2.16 0.54 -8.66
N ALA A 77 -1.05 0.54 -7.91
CA ALA A 77 -1.05 0.05 -6.55
C ALA A 77 -2.05 0.87 -5.71
N ASN A 78 -2.98 0.18 -5.06
CA ASN A 78 -3.99 0.79 -4.20
C ASN A 78 -3.56 0.82 -2.73
N MET A 79 -2.45 0.16 -2.38
CA MET A 79 -1.83 0.27 -1.07
C MET A 79 -0.32 0.40 -1.17
N ILE A 80 0.30 1.07 -0.20
CA ILE A 80 1.75 1.16 -0.05
C ILE A 80 2.16 0.72 1.35
N ALA A 81 3.24 -0.05 1.44
CA ALA A 81 3.86 -0.46 2.69
C ALA A 81 5.26 0.14 2.85
N MET A 82 5.61 0.54 4.07
CA MET A 82 6.93 1.09 4.40
C MET A 82 7.48 0.51 5.69
N GLY A 83 8.81 0.56 5.84
CA GLY A 83 9.52 0.06 7.01
C GLY A 83 10.01 1.18 7.90
N ALA A 84 9.45 1.30 9.11
CA ALA A 84 9.88 2.31 10.09
C ALA A 84 11.34 2.13 10.55
N ARG A 85 11.92 0.94 10.41
CA ARG A 85 13.35 0.66 10.68
C ARG A 85 14.24 0.82 9.44
N VAL A 86 13.66 1.12 8.28
CA VAL A 86 14.35 1.15 6.98
C VAL A 86 14.45 2.57 6.43
N ILE A 87 13.40 3.37 6.58
CA ILE A 87 13.32 4.72 6.02
C ILE A 87 13.03 5.75 7.11
N GLY A 88 13.71 6.90 7.04
CA GLY A 88 13.47 8.02 7.95
C GLY A 88 12.15 8.75 7.65
N PRO A 89 11.51 9.37 8.66
CA PRO A 89 10.17 9.97 8.53
C PRO A 89 10.10 11.09 7.49
N GLY A 90 11.16 11.89 7.34
CA GLY A 90 11.21 12.96 6.34
C GLY A 90 11.14 12.44 4.90
N LEU A 91 11.81 11.32 4.60
CA LEU A 91 11.72 10.70 3.28
C LEU A 91 10.41 9.92 3.13
N ALA A 92 9.94 9.23 4.18
CA ALA A 92 8.66 8.52 4.18
C ALA A 92 7.49 9.44 3.78
N LEU A 93 7.44 10.68 4.30
CA LEU A 93 6.43 11.66 3.91
C LEU A 93 6.48 11.99 2.40
N LYS A 94 7.68 12.10 1.81
CA LYS A 94 7.84 12.33 0.36
C LYS A 94 7.40 11.12 -0.45
N VAL A 95 7.72 9.90 0.00
CA VAL A 95 7.31 8.65 -0.65
C VAL A 95 5.79 8.52 -0.66
N ILE A 96 5.13 8.78 0.47
CA ILE A 96 3.66 8.78 0.56
C ILE A 96 3.04 9.86 -0.30
N GLU A 97 3.60 11.06 -0.30
CA GLU A 97 3.13 12.14 -1.16
C GLU A 97 3.19 11.76 -2.64
N THR A 98 4.31 11.21 -3.09
CA THR A 98 4.47 10.67 -4.44
C THR A 98 3.40 9.60 -4.73
N PHE A 99 3.23 8.62 -3.84
CA PHE A 99 2.22 7.58 -4.01
C PHE A 99 0.79 8.13 -4.13
N LEU A 100 0.41 9.10 -3.29
CA LEU A 100 -0.94 9.65 -3.26
C LEU A 100 -1.25 10.55 -4.46
N THR A 101 -0.24 11.20 -5.03
CA THR A 101 -0.42 12.19 -6.12
C THR A 101 -0.12 11.65 -7.51
N THR A 102 0.67 10.58 -7.63
CA THR A 102 0.95 9.96 -8.93
C THR A 102 -0.29 9.20 -9.45
N PRO A 103 -0.81 9.54 -10.65
CA PRO A 103 -1.91 8.82 -11.26
C PRO A 103 -1.46 7.47 -11.83
N PHE A 104 -2.42 6.59 -12.14
CA PHE A 104 -2.14 5.43 -12.98
C PHE A 104 -1.90 5.88 -14.42
N SER A 105 -0.94 5.28 -15.14
CA SER A 105 -0.62 5.73 -16.50
C SER A 105 -1.68 5.34 -17.54
N GLY A 106 -2.47 4.28 -17.27
CA GLY A 106 -3.50 3.80 -18.20
C GLY A 106 -2.92 3.14 -19.45
N GLU A 107 -1.61 2.94 -19.56
CA GLU A 107 -1.01 2.29 -20.72
C GLU A 107 -1.47 0.84 -20.85
N GLU A 108 -1.77 0.42 -22.09
CA GLU A 108 -2.30 -0.91 -22.40
C GLU A 108 -1.45 -2.04 -21.81
N ARG A 109 -0.12 -1.90 -21.86
CA ARG A 109 0.81 -2.90 -21.30
C ARG A 109 0.68 -3.04 -19.77
N HIS A 110 0.34 -1.97 -19.07
CA HIS A 110 0.17 -1.96 -17.62
C HIS A 110 -1.18 -2.55 -17.24
N ILE A 111 -2.26 -2.15 -17.93
CA ILE A 111 -3.60 -2.74 -17.77
C ILE A 111 -3.54 -4.26 -17.98
N ARG A 112 -2.90 -4.72 -19.07
CA ARG A 112 -2.73 -6.16 -19.34
C ARG A 112 -2.01 -6.90 -18.22
N ARG A 113 -0.98 -6.30 -17.61
CA ARG A 113 -0.23 -6.93 -16.50
C ARG A 113 -1.04 -6.96 -15.21
N ILE A 114 -1.76 -5.89 -14.90
CA ILE A 114 -2.67 -5.84 -13.75
C ILE A 114 -3.74 -6.93 -13.91
N ASN A 115 -4.38 -7.05 -15.07
CA ASN A 115 -5.36 -8.10 -15.31
C ASN A 115 -4.79 -9.52 -15.11
N LYS A 116 -3.52 -9.75 -15.46
CA LYS A 116 -2.85 -11.02 -15.16
C LYS A 116 -2.64 -11.24 -13.66
N ILE A 117 -2.28 -10.19 -12.91
CA ILE A 117 -2.14 -10.26 -11.44
C ILE A 117 -3.48 -10.62 -10.81
N GLU A 118 -4.55 -9.94 -11.19
CA GLU A 118 -5.91 -10.17 -10.67
C GLU A 118 -6.45 -11.57 -10.99
N GLN A 119 -5.85 -12.29 -11.94
CA GLN A 119 -6.20 -13.67 -12.29
C GLN A 119 -5.39 -14.73 -11.50
N ILE A 120 -4.27 -14.37 -10.86
CA ILE A 120 -3.43 -15.35 -10.13
C ILE A 120 -4.18 -15.90 -8.90
N ASP A 121 -4.93 -15.04 -8.22
CA ASP A 121 -5.64 -15.36 -6.97
C ASP A 121 -7.15 -15.61 -7.21
N GLN A 122 -7.56 -15.95 -8.45
CA GLN A 122 -8.92 -16.41 -8.77
C GLN A 122 -9.11 -17.90 -8.54
#